data_AF-A0A831QMR7-F1
#
_entry.id   AF-A0A831QMR7-F1
#
_cell.length_a   1.000
_cell.length_b   1.000
_cell.length_c   1.000
_cell.angle_alpha   90.00
_cell.angle_beta   90.00
_cell.angle_gamma   90.00
#
_symmetry.space_group_name_H-M   'P 1'
#
loop_
_entity.id
_entity.type
_entity.pdbx_description
1 polymer ?
#
loop_
_entity_poly.entity_id
_entity_poly.type
_entity_poly.pdbx_seq_one_letter_code
_entity_poly.pdbx_strand_id
1 'polypeptide(L)'
;MARPKKDIESLKAIRVNVRMTVNEYLIVSGNAATLGMGIPDYIRKRVTGRPLPRTKVTPEDRKLFVELSRIGNNINQLTKNSHLRMHSPKILYRQLAELRQLLHELKSNIKDK
;
A
#
# COMPACT_ATOMS: atom_id res chain seq x y z
N MET A 1 -2.24 -25.23 -3.44
CA MET A 1 -1.55 -24.91 -4.72
C MET A 1 -0.36 -24.01 -4.43
N ALA A 2 0.86 -24.43 -4.77
CA ALA A 2 2.04 -23.58 -4.65
C ALA A 2 1.98 -22.44 -5.69
N ARG A 3 2.47 -21.25 -5.35
CA ARG A 3 2.54 -20.13 -6.29
C ARG A 3 3.52 -20.51 -7.43
N PRO A 4 3.12 -20.39 -8.71
CA PRO A 4 4.04 -20.62 -9.84
C PRO A 4 5.29 -19.75 -9.71
N LYS A 5 6.46 -20.34 -9.98
CA LYS A 5 7.72 -19.58 -10.01
C LYS A 5 7.65 -18.55 -11.13
N LYS A 6 8.06 -17.31 -10.82
CA LYS A 6 8.17 -16.24 -11.81
C LYS A 6 9.38 -16.50 -12.70
N ASP A 7 9.25 -16.11 -13.97
CA ASP A 7 10.35 -16.12 -14.92
C ASP A 7 11.47 -15.16 -14.48
N ILE A 8 12.72 -15.51 -14.75
CA ILE A 8 13.93 -14.81 -14.31
C ILE A 8 13.95 -13.37 -14.84
N GLU A 9 13.52 -13.16 -16.10
CA GLU A 9 13.47 -11.83 -16.71
C GLU A 9 12.45 -10.90 -16.03
N SER A 10 11.42 -11.47 -15.42
CA SER A 10 10.39 -10.73 -14.68
C SER A 10 10.80 -10.36 -13.24
N LEU A 11 11.94 -10.89 -12.76
CA LEU A 11 12.44 -10.63 -11.43
C LEU A 11 13.22 -9.30 -11.39
N LYS A 12 12.99 -8.51 -10.34
CA LYS A 12 13.80 -7.32 -10.04
C LYS A 12 15.13 -7.74 -9.38
N ALA A 13 15.94 -8.55 -10.06
CA ALA A 13 17.16 -9.14 -9.51
C ALA A 13 18.39 -8.21 -9.55
N ILE A 14 18.45 -7.31 -10.52
CA ILE A 14 19.58 -6.40 -10.73
C ILE A 14 19.45 -5.17 -9.81
N ARG A 15 20.51 -4.89 -9.04
CA ARG A 15 20.62 -3.70 -8.18
C ARG A 15 21.49 -2.64 -8.85
N VAL A 16 20.98 -1.41 -8.93
CA VAL A 16 21.71 -0.22 -9.36
C VAL A 16 21.78 0.75 -8.20
N ASN A 17 22.98 1.18 -7.81
CA ASN A 17 23.21 2.15 -6.75
C ASN A 17 23.54 3.51 -7.36
N VAL A 18 22.84 4.57 -6.94
CA VAL A 18 23.03 5.95 -7.41
C VAL A 18 23.31 6.83 -6.21
N ARG A 19 24.41 7.59 -6.26
CA ARG A 19 24.72 8.63 -5.26
C ARG A 19 24.00 9.91 -5.66
N MET A 20 23.41 10.58 -4.68
CA MET A 20 22.67 11.82 -4.84
C MET A 20 23.13 12.79 -3.75
N THR A 21 23.14 14.07 -4.10
CA THR A 21 23.16 15.15 -3.11
C THR A 21 21.84 15.19 -2.34
N VAL A 22 21.82 15.91 -1.22
CA VAL A 22 20.60 16.08 -0.40
C VAL A 22 19.47 16.70 -1.21
N ASN A 23 19.77 17.72 -2.03
CA ASN A 23 18.76 18.41 -2.83
C ASN A 23 18.14 17.50 -3.89
N GLU A 24 18.97 16.72 -4.60
CA GLU A 24 18.48 15.75 -5.59
C GLU A 24 17.57 14.70 -4.93
N TYR A 25 17.97 14.18 -3.77
CA TYR A 25 17.15 13.23 -3.02
C TYR A 25 15.79 13.83 -2.64
N LEU A 26 15.77 15.06 -2.11
CA LEU A 26 14.54 15.74 -1.70
C LEU A 26 13.60 15.92 -2.90
N ILE A 27 14.11 16.39 -4.04
CA ILE A 27 13.32 16.56 -5.28
C ILE A 27 12.72 15.23 -5.72
N VAL A 28 13.52 14.16 -5.76
CA VAL A 28 13.06 12.84 -6.19
C VAL A 28 12.02 12.28 -5.20
N SER A 29 12.26 12.43 -3.89
CA SER A 29 11.36 11.96 -2.84
C SER A 29 10.01 12.69 -2.86
N GLY A 30 10.01 14.01 -3.06
CA GLY A 30 8.81 14.83 -3.15
C GLY A 30 7.96 14.42 -4.34
N ASN A 31 8.58 14.33 -5.53
CA ASN A 31 7.89 13.90 -6.74
C ASN A 31 7.30 12.49 -6.62
N ALA A 32 8.05 11.55 -6.04
CA ALA A 32 7.56 10.20 -5.78
C ALA A 32 6.36 10.22 -4.82
N ALA A 33 6.43 11.03 -3.76
CA ALA A 33 5.36 11.17 -2.78
C ALA A 33 4.08 11.77 -3.38
N THR A 34 4.17 12.82 -4.20
CA THR A 34 3.02 13.45 -4.90
C THR A 34 2.31 12.48 -5.85
N LEU A 35 3.05 11.52 -6.39
CA LEU A 35 2.49 10.46 -7.26
C LEU A 35 2.12 9.19 -6.49
N GLY A 36 2.16 9.23 -5.14
CA GLY A 36 1.78 8.12 -4.29
C GLY A 36 2.71 6.90 -4.35
N MET A 37 3.89 7.02 -4.97
CA MET A 37 4.75 5.90 -5.32
C MET A 37 6.04 5.85 -4.49
N GLY A 38 6.69 4.68 -4.45
CA GLY A 38 8.00 4.55 -3.82
C GLY A 38 9.10 5.20 -4.66
N ILE A 39 10.12 5.77 -4.01
CA ILE A 39 11.28 6.40 -4.68
C ILE A 39 11.88 5.50 -5.77
N PRO A 40 12.17 4.20 -5.51
CA PRO A 40 12.77 3.35 -6.54
C PRO A 40 11.84 3.08 -7.74
N ASP A 41 10.53 3.03 -7.53
CA ASP A 41 9.57 2.83 -8.62
C ASP A 41 9.38 4.11 -9.44
N TYR A 42 9.47 5.28 -8.80
CA TYR A 42 9.46 6.57 -9.50
C TYR A 42 10.67 6.68 -10.43
N ILE A 43 11.88 6.45 -9.90
CA ILE A 43 13.12 6.49 -10.68
C ILE A 43 13.03 5.51 -11.87
N ARG A 44 12.64 4.26 -11.63
CA ARG A 44 12.49 3.27 -12.72
C ARG A 44 11.53 3.75 -13.79
N LYS A 45 10.34 4.22 -13.44
CA LYS A 45 9.35 4.65 -14.43
C LYS A 45 9.85 5.87 -15.22
N ARG A 46 10.46 6.84 -14.55
CA ARG A 46 11.06 8.02 -15.19
C ARG A 46 12.15 7.64 -16.18
N VAL A 47 13.09 6.80 -15.79
CA VAL A 47 14.25 6.44 -16.62
C VAL A 47 13.87 5.50 -17.77
N THR A 48 12.90 4.61 -17.57
CA THR A 48 12.43 3.67 -18.61
C THR A 48 11.34 4.24 -19.52
N GLY A 49 10.96 5.51 -19.36
CA GLY A 49 9.89 6.15 -20.15
C GLY A 49 8.49 5.59 -19.89
N ARG A 50 8.30 4.77 -18.85
CA ARG A 50 7.00 4.21 -18.51
C ARG A 50 6.06 5.30 -17.98
N PRO A 51 4.76 5.23 -18.32
CA PRO A 51 3.81 6.25 -17.90
C PRO A 51 3.72 6.34 -16.37
N LEU A 52 3.80 7.57 -15.88
CA LEU A 52 3.53 7.89 -14.49
C LEU A 52 2.02 7.95 -14.23
N PRO A 53 1.56 7.74 -12.99
CA PRO A 53 0.17 8.00 -12.63
C PRO A 53 -0.23 9.42 -13.02
N ARG A 54 -1.36 9.56 -13.73
CA ARG A 54 -1.89 10.86 -14.15
C ARG A 54 -2.52 11.63 -12.98
N THR A 55 -3.08 10.89 -12.04
CA THR A 55 -3.71 11.44 -10.84
C THR A 55 -2.64 11.73 -9.80
N LYS A 56 -2.45 13.01 -9.48
CA LYS A 56 -1.70 13.42 -8.29
C LYS A 56 -2.57 13.12 -7.08
N VAL A 57 -2.03 12.40 -6.12
CA VAL A 57 -2.71 12.10 -4.86
C VAL A 57 -2.10 13.03 -3.83
N THR A 58 -2.92 13.82 -3.14
CA THR A 58 -2.40 14.68 -2.07
C THR A 58 -1.79 13.78 -0.97
N PRO A 59 -0.76 14.25 -0.24
CA PRO A 59 -0.18 13.48 0.87
C PRO A 59 -1.23 13.00 1.89
N GLU A 60 -2.27 13.81 2.12
CA GLU A 60 -3.40 13.52 2.99
C GLU A 60 -4.26 12.38 2.44
N ASP A 61 -4.65 12.44 1.16
CA ASP A 61 -5.43 11.40 0.50
C ASP A 61 -4.66 10.08 0.46
N ARG A 62 -3.33 10.14 0.29
CA ARG A 62 -2.48 8.95 0.27
C ARG A 62 -2.52 8.21 1.61
N LYS A 63 -2.48 8.93 2.74
CA LYS A 63 -2.62 8.31 4.07
C LYS A 63 -3.95 7.59 4.17
N LEU A 64 -5.03 8.24 3.73
CA LEU A 64 -6.36 7.63 3.70
C LEU A 64 -6.39 6.36 2.84
N PHE A 65 -5.83 6.39 1.62
CA PHE A 65 -5.76 5.21 0.75
C PHE A 65 -4.96 4.05 1.35
N VAL A 66 -3.86 4.35 2.06
CA VAL A 66 -3.06 3.32 2.74
C VAL A 66 -3.86 2.67 3.86
N GLU A 67 -4.57 3.46 4.67
CA GLU A 67 -5.42 2.90 5.74
C GLU A 67 -6.58 2.08 5.18
N LEU A 68 -7.25 2.54 4.11
CA LEU A 68 -8.28 1.76 3.41
C LEU A 68 -7.73 0.44 2.85
N SER A 69 -6.51 0.45 2.31
CA SER A 69 -5.85 -0.76 1.81
C SER A 69 -5.55 -1.76 2.93
N ARG A 70 -5.14 -1.27 4.11
CA ARG A 70 -4.93 -2.11 5.31
C ARG A 70 -6.24 -2.72 5.79
N ILE A 71 -7.32 -1.93 5.83
CA ILE A 71 -8.66 -2.42 6.16
C ILE A 71 -9.10 -3.52 5.19
N GLY A 72 -8.96 -3.29 3.88
CA GLY A 72 -9.28 -4.29 2.85
C GLY A 72 -8.49 -5.59 3.01
N ASN A 73 -7.20 -5.49 3.33
CA ASN A 73 -6.37 -6.66 3.61
C ASN A 73 -6.83 -7.43 4.86
N ASN A 74 -7.20 -6.73 5.93
CA ASN A 74 -7.74 -7.35 7.14
C ASN A 74 -9.06 -8.07 6.85
N ILE A 75 -9.96 -7.46 6.09
CA ILE A 75 -11.21 -8.10 5.64
C ILE A 75 -10.90 -9.35 4.82
N ASN A 76 -9.98 -9.27 3.86
CA ASN A 76 -9.60 -10.42 3.04
C ASN A 76 -9.01 -11.57 3.88
N GLN A 77 -8.24 -11.25 4.93
CA GLN A 77 -7.75 -12.24 5.90
C GLN A 77 -8.90 -12.86 6.71
N LEU A 78 -9.88 -12.06 7.14
CA LEU A 78 -11.07 -12.55 7.84
C LEU A 78 -11.89 -13.49 6.97
N THR A 79 -12.17 -13.10 5.73
CA THR A 79 -12.90 -13.92 4.77
C THR A 79 -12.16 -15.22 4.49
N LYS A 80 -10.83 -15.14 4.27
CA LYS A 80 -9.99 -16.32 4.06
C LYS A 80 -9.96 -17.23 5.29
N ASN A 81 -9.86 -16.68 6.50
CA ASN A 81 -9.88 -17.43 7.75
C ASN A 81 -11.24 -18.12 7.97
N SER A 82 -12.34 -17.40 7.73
CA SER A 82 -13.70 -17.94 7.81
C SER A 82 -13.92 -19.06 6.78
N HIS A 83 -13.46 -18.87 5.56
CA HIS A 83 -13.57 -19.85 4.48
C HIS A 83 -12.70 -21.10 4.70
N LEU A 84 -11.49 -20.94 5.26
CA LEU A 84 -10.56 -22.06 5.51
C LEU A 84 -10.80 -22.78 6.84
N ARG A 85 -11.49 -22.16 7.79
CA ARG A 85 -11.74 -22.73 9.13
C ARG A 85 -13.21 -22.59 9.49
N MET A 86 -13.98 -23.65 9.31
CA MET A 86 -15.33 -23.78 9.92
C MET A 86 -15.31 -23.78 11.47
N HIS A 87 -14.17 -23.55 12.14
CA HIS A 87 -14.09 -23.48 13.61
C HIS A 87 -13.07 -22.44 14.11
N SER A 88 -13.57 -21.29 14.57
CA SER A 88 -13.23 -20.63 15.87
C SER A 88 -13.83 -19.22 15.91
N PRO A 89 -15.12 -19.07 16.29
CA PRO A 89 -15.84 -17.80 16.24
C PRO A 89 -15.18 -16.66 17.04
N LYS A 90 -14.50 -16.99 18.15
CA LYS A 90 -13.92 -16.00 19.08
C LYS A 90 -12.88 -15.06 18.45
N ILE A 91 -12.01 -15.57 17.57
CA ILE A 91 -10.97 -14.76 16.92
C ILE A 91 -11.60 -13.84 15.87
N LEU A 92 -12.57 -14.36 15.11
CA LEU A 92 -13.33 -13.58 14.15
C LEU A 92 -14.08 -12.43 14.83
N TYR A 93 -14.77 -12.69 15.96
CA TYR A 93 -15.48 -11.66 16.71
C TYR A 93 -14.54 -10.57 17.24
N ARG A 94 -13.35 -10.93 17.74
CA ARG A 94 -12.36 -9.96 18.20
C ARG A 94 -11.89 -9.05 17.07
N GLN A 95 -11.52 -9.64 15.93
CA GLN A 95 -11.05 -8.87 14.77
C GLN A 95 -12.16 -8.00 14.15
N LEU A 96 -13.41 -8.47 14.15
CA LEU A 96 -14.56 -7.66 13.73
C LEU A 96 -14.84 -6.49 14.70
N ALA A 97 -14.64 -6.70 16.00
CA ALA A 97 -14.75 -5.62 16.99
C ALA A 97 -13.67 -4.55 16.79
N GLU A 98 -12.42 -4.96 16.58
CA GLU A 98 -11.30 -4.06 16.26
C GLU A 98 -11.55 -3.28 14.95
N LEU A 99 -12.03 -3.97 13.91
CA LEU A 99 -12.42 -3.32 12.64
C LEU A 99 -13.54 -2.28 12.86
N ARG A 100 -14.54 -2.62 13.67
CA ARG A 100 -15.66 -1.72 13.95
C ARG A 100 -15.24 -0.49 14.75
N GLN A 101 -14.29 -0.62 15.67
CA GLN A 101 -13.70 0.52 16.38
C GLN A 101 -12.91 1.43 15.44
N LEU A 102 -12.05 0.87 14.59
CA LEU A 102 -11.28 1.66 13.61
C LEU A 102 -12.18 2.40 12.63
N LEU A 103 -13.26 1.76 12.16
CA LEU A 103 -14.25 2.41 11.30
C LEU A 103 -15.02 3.53 12.03
N HIS A 104 -15.28 3.36 13.33
CA HIS A 104 -15.92 4.39 14.14
C HIS A 104 -15.00 5.60 14.33
N GLU A 105 -13.72 5.39 14.64
CA GLU A 105 -12.71 6.45 14.77
C GLU A 105 -12.50 7.20 13.45
N LEU A 106 -12.45 6.48 12.32
CA LEU A 106 -12.39 7.12 11.01
C LEU A 106 -13.64 7.95 10.72
N LYS A 107 -14.83 7.45 11.07
CA LYS A 107 -16.08 8.18 10.88
C LYS A 107 -16.15 9.44 11.75
N SER A 108 -15.73 9.40 13.01
CA SER A 108 -15.70 10.58 13.88
C SER A 108 -14.73 11.64 13.34
N ASN A 109 -13.53 11.22 12.95
CA ASN A 109 -12.51 12.12 12.40
C ASN A 109 -12.91 12.78 11.07
N ILE A 110 -13.86 12.21 10.32
CA ILE A 110 -14.44 12.81 9.11
C ILE A 110 -15.58 13.79 9.46
N LYS A 111 -16.30 13.57 10.56
CA LYS A 111 -17.47 14.37 10.94
C LYS A 111 -17.09 15.68 11.66
N ASP A 112 -15.88 15.73 12.21
CA ASP A 112 -15.32 16.90 12.93
C ASP A 112 -14.46 17.81 12.01
N LYS A 113 -14.53 17.61 10.69
CA LYS A 113 -14.01 18.50 9.64
C LYS A 113 -15.15 19.12 8.85
#